data_AF-A0A7S9IH05-F1
#
_entry.id   AF-A0A7S9IH05-F1
#
_cell.length_a   1.000
_cell.length_b   1.000
_cell.length_c   1.000
_cell.angle_alpha   90.00
_cell.angle_beta   90.00
_cell.angle_gamma   90.00
#
_symmetry.space_group_name_H-M   'P 1'
#
loop_
_entity.id
_entity.type
_entity.pdbx_description
1 polymer ?
#
loop_
_entity_poly.entity_id
_entity_poly.type
_entity_poly.pdbx_seq_one_letter_code
_entity_poly.pdbx_strand_id
1 'polypeptide(L)' 'MIAKVYSCLGPIYIKIAEEKCDDMDKVISDWKYACLIEFFDEEGNLVESIDPKEL' A
#
# COMPACT_ATOMS: atom_id res chain seq x y z
N MET A 1 8.36 8.40 -4.19
CA MET A 1 6.94 7.96 -4.24
C MET A 1 6.44 7.74 -2.81
N ILE A 2 5.13 7.76 -2.57
CA ILE A 2 4.52 7.43 -1.27
C ILE A 2 3.57 6.25 -1.46
N ALA A 3 3.76 5.18 -0.69
CA ALA A 3 2.84 4.07 -0.61
C ALA A 3 1.93 4.24 0.62
N LYS A 4 0.60 4.14 0.41
CA LYS A 4 -0.38 4.02 1.48
C LYS A 4 -0.82 2.58 1.57
N VAL A 5 -0.55 1.96 2.71
CA VAL A 5 -0.86 0.55 2.96
C VAL A 5 -2.06 0.45 3.88
N TYR A 6 -3.12 -0.21 3.42
CA TYR A 6 -4.36 -0.42 4.14
C TYR A 6 -4.44 -1.87 4.61
N SER A 7 -4.47 -2.07 5.93
CA SER A 7 -4.54 -3.41 6.53
C SER A 7 -5.71 -3.50 7.50
N CYS A 8 -6.55 -4.53 7.34
CA CYS A 8 -7.60 -4.81 8.31
C CYS A 8 -7.03 -5.34 9.62
N LEU A 9 -7.47 -4.78 10.74
CA LEU A 9 -7.23 -5.28 12.09
C LEU A 9 -8.57 -5.77 12.66
N GLY A 10 -8.89 -7.02 12.36
CA GLY A 10 -10.22 -7.57 12.65
C GLY A 10 -11.31 -6.96 11.74
N PRO A 11 -12.60 -7.08 12.13
CA PRO A 11 -13.71 -6.79 11.23
C PRO A 11 -14.04 -5.30 11.05
N ILE A 12 -13.49 -4.40 11.87
CA ILE A 12 -13.95 -2.99 11.93
C ILE A 12 -12.80 -1.99 11.78
N TYR A 13 -11.56 -2.37 12.09
CA TYR A 13 -10.43 -1.44 12.07
C TYR A 13 -9.61 -1.57 10.80
N ILE A 14 -9.25 -0.43 10.21
CA ILE A 14 -8.26 -0.35 9.13
C ILE A 14 -7.09 0.46 9.67
N LYS A 15 -5.89 -0.13 9.63
CA LYS A 15 -4.64 0.58 9.84
C LYS A 15 -4.13 1.08 8.50
N ILE A 16 -3.85 2.38 8.44
CA ILE A 16 -3.21 3.03 7.31
C ILE A 16 -1.77 3.32 7.71
N ALA A 17 -0.82 2.80 6.94
CA ALA A 17 0.59 3.15 7.05
C ALA A 17 1.01 3.93 5.80
N GLU A 18 1.85 4.94 5.98
CA GLU A 18 2.43 5.70 4.87
C GLU A 18 3.93 5.44 4.83
N GLU A 19 4.43 5.02 3.68
CA GLU A 19 5.85 4.77 3.47
C GLU A 19 6.37 5.55 2.27
N LYS A 20 7.51 6.22 2.44
CA LYS A 20 8.24 6.77 1.31
C LYS A 20 9.03 5.64 0.66
N CYS A 21 8.80 5.41 -0.63
CA CYS A 21 9.44 4.32 -1.37
C CYS A 21 9.92 4.78 -2.75
N ASP A 22 10.94 4.09 -3.24
CA ASP A 22 11.49 4.22 -4.60
C ASP A 22 11.29 2.93 -5.42
N ASP A 23 10.95 1.83 -4.75
CA ASP A 23 10.75 0.50 -5.32
C ASP A 23 9.41 -0.07 -4.85
N MET A 24 8.47 -0.25 -5.79
CA MET A 24 7.11 -0.70 -5.53
C MET A 24 7.06 -2.20 -5.21
N ASP A 25 7.85 -3.02 -5.90
CA ASP A 25 7.87 -4.48 -5.71
C ASP A 25 8.31 -4.85 -4.30
N LYS A 26 9.26 -4.10 -3.75
CA LYS A 26 9.69 -4.26 -2.36
C LYS A 26 8.55 -3.98 -1.38
N VAL A 27 7.82 -2.87 -1.55
CA VAL A 27 6.69 -2.52 -0.67
C VAL A 27 5.60 -3.59 -0.75
N ILE A 28 5.28 -4.06 -1.96
CA ILE A 28 4.29 -5.14 -2.17
C ILE A 28 4.73 -6.41 -1.42
N SER A 29 6.01 -6.78 -1.52
CA SER A 29 6.57 -7.95 -0.85
C SER A 29 6.54 -7.82 0.69
N ASP A 30 6.97 -6.68 1.22
CA ASP A 30 7.00 -6.39 2.66
C ASP A 30 5.57 -6.36 3.24
N TRP A 31 4.60 -5.87 2.46
CA TRP A 31 3.18 -5.72 2.82
C TRP A 31 2.25 -6.71 2.11
N LYS A 32 2.72 -7.91 1.77
CA LYS A 32 1.96 -8.92 1.02
C LYS A 32 0.65 -9.40 1.65
N TYR A 33 0.40 -9.07 2.92
CA TYR A 33 -0.83 -9.40 3.65
C TYR A 33 -1.77 -8.21 3.84
N ALA A 34 -1.38 -7.02 3.38
CA ALA A 34 -2.26 -5.86 3.34
C ALA A 34 -3.48 -6.17 2.48
N CYS A 35 -4.55 -5.40 2.71
CA CYS A 35 -5.76 -5.50 1.90
C CYS A 35 -5.69 -4.63 0.65
N LEU A 36 -4.92 -3.54 0.72
CA LEU A 36 -4.70 -2.65 -0.41
C LEU A 36 -3.39 -1.89 -0.21
N ILE A 37 -2.68 -1.65 -1.30
CA ILE A 37 -1.55 -0.72 -1.36
C ILE A 37 -1.82 0.27 -2.50
N GLU A 38 -1.80 1.54 -2.19
CA GLU A 38 -1.91 2.62 -3.18
C GLU A 38 -0.60 3.39 -3.26
N PHE A 39 -0.10 3.60 -4.47
CA PHE A 39 1.14 4.33 -4.73
C PHE A 39 0.83 5.71 -5.30
N PHE A 40 1.45 6.73 -4.73
CA PHE A 40 1.28 8.13 -5.11
C PHE A 40 2.62 8.73 -5.52
N ASP A 41 2.62 9.53 -6.58
CA ASP A 41 3.80 10.30 -6.98
C ASP A 41 4.10 11.44 -6.00
N GLU A 42 5.14 12.22 -6.27
CA GLU A 42 5.54 13.35 -5.39
C GLU A 42 4.57 14.54 -5.45
N GLU A 43 3.73 14.61 -6.47
CA GLU A 43 2.67 15.62 -6.61
C GLU A 43 1.37 15.18 -5.90
N GLY A 44 1.31 13.93 -5.44
CA GLY A 44 0.16 13.35 -4.75
C GLY A 44 -0.86 12.70 -5.67
N ASN A 45 -0.52 12.49 -6.95
CA ASN A 45 -1.39 11.77 -7.89
C ASN A 45 -1.27 10.26 -7.67
N LEU A 46 -2.40 9.56 -7.75
CA LEU A 46 -2.42 8.09 -7.69
C LEU A 46 -1.77 7.52 -8.95
N VAL A 47 -0.72 6.73 -8.76
CA VAL A 47 0.02 6.03 -9.82
C VAL A 47 -0.55 4.62 -9.99
N GLU A 48 -0.74 3.90 -8.89
CA GLU A 48 -1.17 2.51 -8.93
C GLU A 48 -1.92 2.10 -7.65
N SER A 49 -2.81 1.11 -7.78
CA SER A 49 -3.61 0.54 -6.69
C SER A 49 -3.62 -0.98 -6.82
N ILE A 50 -3.16 -1.67 -5.78
CA ILE A 50 -2.86 -3.11 -5.81
C ILE A 50 -3.48 -3.79 -4.60
N ASP A 51 -4.14 -4.94 -4.82
CA ASP A 51 -4.40 -5.93 -3.77
C ASP A 51 -3.28 -6.98 -3.80
N PRO A 52 -2.35 -6.97 -2.82
CA PRO A 52 -1.22 -7.89 -2.80
C PRO A 52 -1.62 -9.37 -2.70
N LYS A 53 -2.87 -9.67 -2.31
CA LYS A 53 -3.37 -11.04 -2.19
C LYS A 53 -3.84 -11.63 -3.52
N GLU A 54 -4.05 -10.80 -4.53
CA GLU A 54 -4.44 -11.22 -5.88
C GLU A 54 -3.24 -11.35 -6.85
N LEU A 55 -2.03 -11.02 -6.37
CA LEU A 55 -0.76 -11.24 -7.07
C LEU A 55 -0.20 -12.65 -6.84
#